data_AF-A0A833WNY0-F1
#
_entry.id   AF-A0A833WNY0-F1
#
_cell.length_a   1.000
_cell.length_b   1.000
_cell.length_c   1.000
_cell.angle_alpha   90.00
_cell.angle_beta   90.00
_cell.angle_gamma   90.00
#
_symmetry.space_group_name_H-M   'P 1'
#
loop_
_entity.id
_entity.type
_entity.pdbx_description
1 polymer ?
#
loop_
_entity_poly.entity_id
_entity_poly.type
_entity_poly.pdbx_seq_one_letter_code
_entity_poly.pdbx_strand_id
1 'polypeptide(L)'
;MAMSASSSVSALASELRMLQPSGGSTFMPISRVNARNIQSAKLNRNTQQPSVHHVRQMAKIAKSGELTASSSHTALAICSRPGPLAPIVRPHTAGAFKARKVEPTRFRYFYNRGDLPVRVNFAGAVRKLQWQVDLSLLDFSHYLPVFMEGLRELEEPYHFLALNGTLDMLEKGGSRVLPCLPQLIPPMKANLMTRNQTVLCLQMKVLQRLVLSCPYTGEALVPYYRQLLSIFNLFITKRVNCGDSIDYAQRRQENLGDLILETLSILEKHGGADAFVNIKYMIPTYESCMNRR
;
A
#
# COMPACT_ATOMS: atom_id res chain seq x y z
N MET A 1 12.13 29.19 -16.03
CA MET A 1 11.01 28.22 -15.86
C MET A 1 10.85 27.65 -14.44
N ALA A 2 11.77 27.85 -13.49
CA ALA A 2 11.68 27.16 -12.18
C ALA A 2 10.47 27.54 -11.27
N MET A 3 9.90 28.74 -11.40
CA MET A 3 8.97 29.29 -10.40
C MET A 3 7.56 28.66 -10.39
N SER A 4 7.12 28.06 -11.48
CA SER A 4 5.81 27.38 -11.53
C SER A 4 5.81 26.05 -10.77
N ALA A 5 6.92 25.32 -10.77
CA ALA A 5 7.04 24.10 -9.98
C ALA A 5 6.92 24.40 -8.47
N SER A 6 7.59 25.46 -7.99
CA SER A 6 7.58 25.86 -6.58
C SER A 6 6.21 26.26 -6.03
N SER A 7 5.32 26.87 -6.84
CA SER A 7 3.96 27.18 -6.38
C SER A 7 3.07 25.92 -6.35
N SER A 8 3.22 25.00 -7.32
CA SER A 8 2.57 23.69 -7.27
C SER A 8 3.06 22.81 -6.11
N VAL A 9 4.32 22.96 -5.68
CA VAL A 9 4.88 22.29 -4.48
C VAL A 9 4.12 22.72 -3.22
N SER A 10 4.13 24.02 -2.93
CA SER A 10 3.61 24.57 -1.67
C SER A 10 2.08 24.57 -1.61
N ALA A 11 1.39 24.68 -2.75
CA ALA A 11 -0.07 24.51 -2.83
C ALA A 11 -0.49 23.10 -2.36
N LEU A 12 0.05 22.04 -2.98
CA LEU A 12 -0.27 20.65 -2.63
C LEU A 12 0.14 20.33 -1.17
N ALA A 13 1.29 20.82 -0.71
CA ALA A 13 1.72 20.65 0.68
C ALA A 13 0.77 21.36 1.67
N SER A 14 0.24 22.53 1.31
CA SER A 14 -0.74 23.26 2.12
C SER A 14 -2.10 22.57 2.14
N GLU A 15 -2.56 22.06 0.99
CA GLU A 15 -3.82 21.32 0.86
C GLU A 15 -3.78 20.01 1.67
N LEU A 16 -2.70 19.24 1.58
CA LEU A 16 -2.43 18.09 2.46
C LEU A 16 -2.48 18.44 3.96
N ARG A 17 -1.94 19.60 4.36
CA ARG A 17 -1.96 20.08 5.75
C ARG A 17 -3.37 20.50 6.21
N MET A 18 -4.25 20.94 5.30
CA MET A 18 -5.64 21.33 5.59
C MET A 18 -6.62 20.15 5.69
N LEU A 19 -6.25 18.96 5.20
CA LEU A 19 -7.14 17.78 5.14
C LEU A 19 -7.25 16.98 6.45
N GLN A 20 -6.83 17.52 7.57
CA GLN A 20 -6.95 16.86 8.87
C GLN A 20 -8.25 17.25 9.59
N PRO A 21 -9.07 16.29 10.07
CA PRO A 21 -10.26 16.60 10.85
C PRO A 21 -9.87 17.21 12.20
N SER A 22 -10.68 18.16 12.67
CA SER A 22 -10.51 18.82 13.98
C SER A 22 -10.87 17.85 15.12
N GLY A 23 -9.91 17.03 15.54
CA GLY A 23 -10.05 16.09 16.64
C GLY A 23 -10.31 16.80 17.97
N GLY A 24 -11.41 16.44 18.64
CA GLY A 24 -11.75 16.94 19.98
C GLY A 24 -10.81 16.39 21.06
N SER A 25 -10.56 17.19 22.10
CA SER A 25 -9.67 16.82 23.19
C SER A 25 -10.32 15.86 24.19
N THR A 26 -9.74 14.66 24.34
CA THR A 26 -9.86 13.84 25.56
C THR A 26 -8.50 13.18 25.84
N PHE A 27 -7.78 13.72 26.81
CA PHE A 27 -6.52 13.12 27.31
C PHE A 27 -6.84 12.29 28.57
N MET A 28 -6.37 11.04 28.63
CA MET A 28 -6.35 10.25 29.88
C MET A 28 -5.02 9.51 30.06
N PRO A 29 -4.53 9.35 31.30
CA PRO A 29 -3.18 8.88 31.58
C PRO A 29 -3.04 7.35 31.52
N ILE A 30 -1.85 6.88 31.15
CA ILE A 30 -1.48 5.46 31.15
C ILE A 30 -0.88 5.10 32.53
N SER A 31 -1.65 4.38 33.35
CA SER A 31 -1.17 3.83 34.62
C SER A 31 -0.48 2.47 34.44
N ARG A 32 0.69 2.29 35.07
CA ARG A 32 1.42 1.02 35.13
C ARG A 32 0.88 0.12 36.24
N VAL A 33 0.58 -1.14 35.94
CA VAL A 33 0.60 -2.27 36.91
C VAL A 33 1.26 -3.47 36.24
N ASN A 34 1.87 -4.37 37.00
CA ASN A 34 2.72 -5.46 36.49
C ASN A 34 2.49 -6.77 37.28
N ALA A 35 2.86 -7.90 36.68
CA ALA A 35 3.11 -9.23 37.27
C ALA A 35 1.95 -10.20 37.68
N ARG A 36 1.95 -11.36 36.97
CA ARG A 36 1.94 -12.77 37.48
C ARG A 36 0.72 -13.40 38.18
N ASN A 37 0.03 -14.32 37.48
CA ASN A 37 0.10 -15.80 37.65
C ASN A 37 -0.64 -16.46 36.44
N ILE A 38 -0.21 -17.56 35.81
CA ILE A 38 -0.10 -18.97 36.28
C ILE A 38 -1.50 -19.53 36.66
N GLN A 39 -2.07 -20.54 36.00
CA GLN A 39 -1.62 -21.38 34.86
C GLN A 39 -2.74 -21.48 33.77
N SER A 40 -3.05 -22.52 32.96
CA SER A 40 -2.68 -23.95 32.90
C SER A 40 -2.58 -24.49 31.45
N ALA A 41 -2.61 -25.82 31.27
CA ALA A 41 -2.27 -26.52 30.03
C ALA A 41 -3.46 -26.84 29.07
N LYS A 42 -3.18 -26.83 27.77
CA LYS A 42 -3.11 -28.09 26.99
C LYS A 42 -2.27 -27.95 25.70
N LEU A 43 -1.62 -29.04 25.31
CA LEU A 43 -0.69 -29.13 24.20
C LEU A 43 -1.40 -29.65 22.94
N ASN A 44 -1.06 -29.11 21.76
CA ASN A 44 -1.02 -29.95 20.57
C ASN A 44 0.16 -29.55 19.68
N ARG A 45 0.92 -30.54 19.19
CA ARG A 45 2.02 -30.37 18.24
C ARG A 45 1.53 -30.84 16.87
N ASN A 46 1.82 -30.06 15.83
CA ASN A 46 2.68 -30.57 14.76
C ASN A 46 3.14 -29.44 13.83
N THR A 47 4.44 -29.45 13.55
CA THR A 47 5.10 -28.59 12.57
C THR A 47 5.70 -29.51 11.52
N GLN A 48 5.45 -29.26 10.23
CA GLN A 48 6.36 -29.68 9.17
C GLN A 48 6.15 -28.89 7.87
N GLN A 49 7.24 -28.81 7.10
CA GLN A 49 7.34 -28.11 5.82
C GLN A 49 7.15 -29.11 4.65
N PRO A 50 6.87 -28.63 3.42
CA PRO A 50 6.49 -29.52 2.32
C PRO A 50 7.69 -30.25 1.69
N SER A 51 7.41 -31.41 1.08
CA SER A 51 8.30 -32.08 0.12
C SER A 51 7.50 -32.64 -1.06
N VAL A 52 8.19 -32.97 -2.15
CA VAL A 52 7.62 -33.27 -3.48
C VAL A 52 7.28 -34.77 -3.61
N HIS A 53 6.50 -35.13 -4.63
CA HIS A 53 6.09 -36.47 -5.10
C HIS A 53 4.72 -37.01 -4.65
N HIS A 54 3.68 -36.68 -5.44
CA HIS A 54 2.69 -37.69 -5.86
C HIS A 54 2.10 -37.38 -7.24
N VAL A 55 2.74 -37.92 -8.28
CA VAL A 55 2.22 -38.02 -9.65
C VAL A 55 2.10 -39.50 -9.97
N ARG A 56 0.93 -39.92 -10.49
CA ARG A 56 0.47 -41.32 -10.66
C ARG A 56 0.29 -42.10 -9.35
N GLN A 57 -0.94 -42.52 -9.06
CA GLN A 57 -1.31 -43.94 -8.99
C GLN A 57 -2.84 -44.15 -8.87
N MET A 58 -3.53 -44.39 -9.99
CA MET A 58 -4.84 -45.05 -10.01
C MET A 58 -4.98 -45.90 -11.28
N ALA A 59 -4.53 -47.15 -11.20
CA ALA A 59 -4.70 -48.18 -12.24
C ALA A 59 -4.44 -49.59 -11.66
N LYS A 60 -5.46 -50.19 -11.02
CA LYS A 60 -5.58 -51.63 -10.69
C LYS A 60 -6.93 -51.90 -10.03
N ILE A 61 -7.39 -53.16 -10.08
CA ILE A 61 -8.74 -53.65 -9.70
C ILE A 61 -9.81 -53.20 -10.73
N ALA A 62 -10.68 -54.06 -11.27
CA ALA A 62 -10.96 -55.48 -11.02
C ALA A 62 -10.76 -56.38 -12.27
N LYS A 63 -10.75 -57.71 -12.08
CA LYS A 63 -10.70 -58.73 -13.16
C LYS A 63 -11.28 -60.08 -12.70
N SER A 64 -12.54 -60.38 -13.03
CA SER A 64 -13.14 -61.73 -13.02
C SER A 64 -14.60 -61.69 -13.49
N GLY A 65 -15.04 -62.68 -14.28
CA GLY A 65 -16.42 -62.83 -14.77
C GLY A 65 -16.45 -63.38 -16.20
N GLU A 66 -17.09 -64.54 -16.40
CA GLU A 66 -17.09 -65.29 -17.68
C GLU A 66 -18.35 -65.07 -18.52
N LEU A 67 -18.35 -65.66 -19.72
CA LEU A 67 -19.30 -65.42 -20.80
C LEU A 67 -20.48 -66.41 -20.82
N THR A 68 -21.69 -65.89 -21.05
CA THR A 68 -22.74 -66.57 -21.82
C THR A 68 -23.40 -65.56 -22.76
N ALA A 69 -24.12 -66.02 -23.79
CA ALA A 69 -24.64 -65.14 -24.84
C ALA A 69 -26.03 -65.54 -25.33
N SER A 70 -26.91 -64.54 -25.51
CA SER A 70 -28.02 -64.59 -26.47
C SER A 70 -28.57 -63.20 -26.79
N SER A 71 -28.94 -63.02 -28.06
CA SER A 71 -30.00 -62.17 -28.63
C SER A 71 -30.50 -60.93 -27.86
N SER A 72 -30.23 -59.77 -28.47
CA SER A 72 -31.18 -58.66 -28.71
C SER A 72 -32.48 -58.57 -27.88
N HIS A 73 -32.69 -57.45 -27.19
CA HIS A 73 -33.95 -56.66 -27.28
C HIS A 73 -33.80 -55.24 -26.68
N THR A 74 -34.29 -54.25 -27.44
CA THR A 74 -34.92 -52.96 -27.07
C THR A 74 -34.52 -52.15 -25.82
N ALA A 75 -34.30 -50.84 -26.04
CA ALA A 75 -34.51 -49.71 -25.10
C ALA A 75 -33.66 -49.62 -23.81
N LEU A 76 -32.59 -48.82 -23.87
CA LEU A 76 -31.95 -48.26 -22.66
C LEU A 76 -32.82 -47.15 -22.06
N ALA A 77 -33.72 -47.51 -21.15
CA ALA A 77 -34.46 -46.56 -20.33
C ALA A 77 -33.51 -45.89 -19.32
N ILE A 78 -33.23 -44.59 -19.49
CA ILE A 78 -32.37 -43.82 -18.57
C ILE A 78 -33.15 -43.47 -17.29
N CYS A 79 -33.28 -44.45 -16.40
CA CYS A 79 -33.83 -44.30 -15.05
C CYS A 79 -32.79 -44.71 -14.00
N SER A 80 -31.71 -43.94 -13.91
CA SER A 80 -30.75 -44.01 -12.79
C SER A 80 -30.84 -42.74 -11.97
N ARG A 81 -30.99 -42.88 -10.64
CA ARG A 81 -31.21 -41.77 -9.71
C ARG A 81 -30.13 -40.71 -9.84
N PRO A 82 -30.44 -39.40 -9.74
CA PRO A 82 -29.42 -38.40 -9.46
C PRO A 82 -28.82 -38.70 -8.08
N GLY A 83 -27.59 -39.21 -8.06
CA GLY A 83 -26.79 -39.25 -6.85
C GLY A 83 -26.56 -37.82 -6.33
N PRO A 84 -26.33 -37.62 -5.03
CA PRO A 84 -26.07 -36.28 -4.50
C PRO A 84 -24.88 -35.67 -5.23
N LEU A 85 -25.14 -34.58 -5.95
CA LEU A 85 -24.12 -33.85 -6.70
C LEU A 85 -22.97 -33.51 -5.75
N ALA A 86 -21.75 -33.87 -6.12
CA ALA A 86 -20.57 -33.63 -5.29
C ALA A 86 -20.54 -32.14 -4.89
N PRO A 87 -20.42 -31.82 -3.58
CA PRO A 87 -20.62 -30.46 -3.10
C PRO A 87 -19.66 -29.52 -3.83
N ILE A 88 -20.19 -28.43 -4.39
CA ILE A 88 -19.42 -27.50 -5.21
C ILE A 88 -18.41 -26.79 -4.31
N VAL A 89 -17.20 -27.33 -4.22
CA VAL A 89 -16.07 -26.76 -3.47
C VAL A 89 -15.60 -25.51 -4.21
N ARG A 90 -16.23 -24.38 -3.88
CA ARG A 90 -15.81 -23.06 -4.34
C ARG A 90 -14.38 -22.80 -3.81
N PRO A 91 -13.46 -22.27 -4.64
CA PRO A 91 -12.10 -21.98 -4.19
C PRO A 91 -12.11 -20.97 -3.04
N HIS A 92 -11.23 -21.18 -2.05
CA HIS A 92 -11.17 -20.34 -0.85
C HIS A 92 -10.80 -18.88 -1.21
N THR A 93 -11.43 -17.93 -0.53
CA THR A 93 -11.28 -16.49 -0.80
C THR A 93 -9.84 -16.01 -0.54
N ALA A 94 -9.07 -15.75 -1.61
CA ALA A 94 -7.66 -15.38 -1.56
C ALA A 94 -7.33 -14.05 -0.85
N GLY A 95 -8.34 -13.29 -0.39
CA GLY A 95 -8.16 -12.11 0.47
C GLY A 95 -7.33 -10.96 -0.15
N ALA A 96 -7.22 -10.89 -1.47
CA ALA A 96 -6.32 -9.98 -2.19
C ALA A 96 -6.52 -8.50 -1.78
N PHE A 97 -7.76 -8.06 -1.60
CA PHE A 97 -8.10 -6.69 -1.22
C PHE A 97 -8.11 -6.43 0.29
N LYS A 98 -7.96 -7.46 1.14
CA LYS A 98 -8.02 -7.29 2.59
C LYS A 98 -6.79 -6.50 3.08
N ALA A 99 -7.06 -5.46 3.87
CA ALA A 99 -6.04 -4.69 4.57
C ALA A 99 -5.16 -5.63 5.43
N ARG A 100 -3.85 -5.39 5.43
CA ARG A 100 -2.90 -6.17 6.24
C ARG A 100 -2.70 -5.51 7.59
N LYS A 101 -2.39 -6.31 8.62
CA LYS A 101 -1.94 -5.78 9.91
C LYS A 101 -0.67 -4.93 9.70
N VAL A 102 -0.61 -3.78 10.34
CA VAL A 102 0.61 -2.98 10.46
C VAL A 102 1.42 -3.54 11.61
N GLU A 103 2.67 -3.92 11.32
CA GLU A 103 3.68 -4.17 12.37
C GLU A 103 4.28 -2.83 12.80
N PRO A 104 4.61 -2.66 14.10
CA PRO A 104 4.99 -1.37 14.68
C PRO A 104 6.21 -0.78 13.98
N THR A 105 6.12 0.50 13.59
CA THR A 105 7.16 1.15 12.79
C THR A 105 8.39 1.52 13.61
N ARG A 106 9.55 1.61 12.94
CA ARG A 106 10.77 2.24 13.48
C ARG A 106 10.50 3.67 13.93
N PHE A 107 9.66 4.40 13.20
CA PHE A 107 9.21 5.75 13.56
C PHE A 107 8.58 5.81 14.96
N ARG A 108 7.65 4.89 15.26
CA ARG A 108 7.00 4.79 16.58
C ARG A 108 8.00 4.50 17.69
N TYR A 109 9.02 3.68 17.43
CA TYR A 109 10.11 3.43 18.37
C TYR A 109 10.97 4.67 18.63
N PHE A 110 11.45 5.35 17.58
CA PHE A 110 12.29 6.55 17.71
C PHE A 110 11.55 7.72 18.37
N TYR A 111 10.25 7.89 18.10
CA TYR A 111 9.42 8.88 18.79
C TYR A 111 9.31 8.58 20.29
N ASN A 112 9.01 7.34 20.66
CA ASN A 112 8.86 6.93 22.06
C ASN A 112 10.18 6.97 22.86
N ARG A 113 11.33 6.90 22.16
CA ARG A 113 12.66 7.09 22.77
C ARG A 113 13.07 8.58 22.87
N GLY A 114 12.46 9.45 22.07
CA GLY A 114 12.79 10.88 22.02
C GLY A 114 13.93 11.26 21.07
N ASP A 115 14.36 10.33 20.20
CA ASP A 115 15.49 10.53 19.27
C ASP A 115 15.15 11.45 18.08
N LEU A 116 13.86 11.72 17.81
CA LEU A 116 13.44 12.48 16.64
C LEU A 116 13.56 14.01 16.86
N PRO A 117 14.22 14.77 15.96
CA PRO A 117 14.45 16.22 16.12
C PRO A 117 13.21 17.07 15.75
N VAL A 118 12.02 16.66 16.19
CA VAL A 118 10.73 17.35 15.93
C VAL A 118 9.91 17.50 17.20
N ARG A 119 9.06 18.52 17.27
CA ARG A 119 8.04 18.74 18.30
C ARG A 119 6.73 19.23 17.68
N VAL A 120 5.62 19.06 18.39
CA VAL A 120 4.33 19.68 18.04
C VAL A 120 4.19 20.98 18.82
N ASN A 121 4.11 22.10 18.11
CA ASN A 121 3.79 23.41 18.68
C ASN A 121 2.34 23.77 18.40
N PHE A 122 1.70 24.45 19.34
CA PHE A 122 0.32 24.90 19.23
C PHE A 122 0.31 26.42 19.05
N ALA A 123 0.09 26.86 17.81
CA ALA A 123 -0.07 28.28 17.48
C ALA A 123 -1.56 28.64 17.62
N GLY A 124 -2.00 28.83 18.86
CA GLY A 124 -3.43 28.85 19.20
C GLY A 124 -4.07 27.51 18.86
N ALA A 125 -5.19 27.53 18.12
CA ALA A 125 -5.89 26.32 17.69
C ALA A 125 -5.15 25.50 16.61
N VAL A 126 -4.10 26.04 15.97
CA VAL A 126 -3.41 25.37 14.86
C VAL A 126 -2.15 24.65 15.36
N ARG A 127 -2.16 23.31 15.28
CA ARG A 127 -0.94 22.51 15.46
C ARG A 127 0.03 22.70 14.29
N LYS A 128 1.30 22.96 14.59
CA LYS A 128 2.41 23.08 13.64
C LYS A 128 3.56 22.18 14.08
N LEU A 129 4.28 21.60 13.14
CA LEU A 129 5.52 20.88 13.42
C LEU A 129 6.65 21.91 13.58
N GLN A 130 7.41 21.83 14.68
CA GLN A 130 8.66 22.56 14.86
C GLN A 130 9.83 21.58 14.78
N TRP A 131 10.85 21.91 13.99
CA TRP A 131 12.12 21.20 13.97
C TRP A 131 13.03 21.71 15.10
N GLN A 132 13.69 20.80 15.80
CA GLN A 132 14.67 21.10 16.85
C GLN A 132 16.07 21.39 16.29
N VAL A 133 16.32 20.99 15.04
CA VAL A 133 17.58 21.16 14.30
C VAL A 133 17.23 21.64 12.89
N ASP A 134 18.02 22.54 12.32
CA ASP A 134 17.75 23.06 10.98
C ASP A 134 17.80 21.97 9.90
N LEU A 135 16.81 22.02 9.01
CA LEU A 135 16.67 21.08 7.88
C LEU A 135 17.84 21.15 6.87
N SER A 136 18.72 22.15 6.95
CA SER A 136 19.99 22.20 6.21
C SER A 136 21.05 21.27 6.78
N LEU A 137 21.11 21.14 8.12
CA LEU A 137 22.11 20.37 8.86
C LEU A 137 21.68 18.91 9.14
N LEU A 138 20.38 18.62 9.02
CA LEU A 138 19.82 17.28 9.22
C LEU A 138 20.33 16.27 8.17
N ASP A 139 20.71 15.06 8.61
CA ASP A 139 21.04 13.94 7.70
C ASP A 139 19.77 13.33 7.08
N PHE A 140 19.63 13.49 5.77
CA PHE A 140 18.51 12.96 5.02
C PHE A 140 18.54 11.42 4.89
N SER A 141 19.73 10.80 4.93
CA SER A 141 19.87 9.36 4.77
C SER A 141 19.37 8.60 5.98
N HIS A 142 19.65 9.08 7.20
CA HIS A 142 19.11 8.50 8.43
C HIS A 142 17.62 8.79 8.62
N TYR A 143 17.20 10.06 8.53
CA TYR A 143 15.86 10.46 8.98
C TYR A 143 14.76 10.26 7.93
N LEU A 144 14.99 10.51 6.64
CA LEU A 144 13.92 10.48 5.64
C LEU A 144 13.27 9.08 5.47
N PRO A 145 14.02 7.95 5.47
CA PRO A 145 13.41 6.62 5.45
C PRO A 145 12.54 6.35 6.69
N VAL A 146 12.93 6.87 7.86
CA VAL A 146 12.18 6.71 9.12
C VAL A 146 10.87 7.51 9.10
N PHE A 147 10.90 8.77 8.64
CA PHE A 147 9.66 9.55 8.45
C PHE A 147 8.73 8.92 7.40
N MET A 148 9.28 8.42 6.28
CA MET A 148 8.52 7.67 5.27
C MET A 148 7.88 6.40 5.83
N GLU A 149 8.57 5.61 6.65
CA GLU A 149 8.00 4.41 7.27
C GLU A 149 6.84 4.75 8.22
N GLY A 150 6.93 5.89 8.92
CA GLY A 150 5.91 6.40 9.83
C GLY A 150 4.56 6.70 9.17
N LEU A 151 4.49 6.85 7.85
CA LEU A 151 3.24 7.07 7.09
C LEU A 151 2.22 5.92 7.20
N ARG A 152 2.62 4.77 7.79
CA ARG A 152 1.74 3.63 8.11
C ARG A 152 0.98 3.81 9.43
N GLU A 153 1.48 4.63 10.35
CA GLU A 153 0.82 4.92 11.61
C GLU A 153 -0.35 5.89 11.34
N LEU A 154 -1.57 5.49 11.74
CA LEU A 154 -2.78 6.31 11.67
C LEU A 154 -3.21 6.84 13.04
N GLU A 155 -2.50 6.47 14.09
CA GLU A 155 -2.72 6.97 15.45
C GLU A 155 -2.08 8.36 15.61
N GLU A 156 -2.79 9.28 16.26
CA GLU A 156 -2.21 10.55 16.70
C GLU A 156 -1.40 10.35 18.00
N PRO A 157 -0.28 11.07 18.22
CA PRO A 157 0.28 12.13 17.39
C PRO A 157 1.17 11.64 16.23
N TYR A 158 1.47 10.34 16.15
CA TYR A 158 2.45 9.77 15.20
C TYR A 158 2.13 10.13 13.75
N HIS A 159 0.87 9.97 13.33
CA HIS A 159 0.41 10.28 11.98
C HIS A 159 0.73 11.73 11.55
N PHE A 160 0.42 12.71 12.41
CA PHE A 160 0.67 14.14 12.14
C PHE A 160 2.16 14.42 11.95
N LEU A 161 3.02 13.87 12.82
CA LEU A 161 4.46 14.08 12.79
C LEU A 161 5.12 13.38 11.60
N ALA A 162 4.72 12.15 11.27
CA ALA A 162 5.24 11.41 10.13
C ALA A 162 4.93 12.12 8.80
N LEU A 163 3.66 12.53 8.62
CA LEU A 163 3.21 13.21 7.40
C LEU A 163 3.87 14.57 7.22
N ASN A 164 3.80 15.45 8.23
CA ASN A 164 4.38 16.78 8.12
C ASN A 164 5.91 16.73 8.05
N GLY A 165 6.55 15.85 8.81
CA GLY A 165 8.00 15.67 8.76
C GLY A 165 8.48 15.25 7.37
N THR A 166 7.78 14.30 6.74
CA THR A 166 8.08 13.88 5.37
C THR A 166 7.88 15.03 4.37
N LEU A 167 6.78 15.77 4.45
CA LEU A 167 6.49 16.88 3.53
C LEU A 167 7.49 18.02 3.67
N ASP A 168 7.81 18.45 4.89
CA ASP A 168 8.82 19.48 5.19
C ASP A 168 10.21 19.08 4.67
N MET A 169 10.61 17.81 4.85
CA MET A 169 11.87 17.29 4.32
C MET A 169 11.87 17.25 2.79
N LEU A 170 10.77 16.84 2.13
CA LEU A 170 10.68 16.86 0.66
C LEU A 170 10.57 18.27 0.07
N GLU A 171 10.10 19.25 0.84
CA GLU A 171 10.00 20.66 0.45
C GLU A 171 11.36 21.39 0.56
N LYS A 172 12.18 21.08 1.59
CA LYS A 172 13.50 21.70 1.81
C LYS A 172 14.71 20.81 1.51
N GLY A 173 14.49 19.58 1.05
CA GLY A 173 15.55 18.60 0.78
C GLY A 173 16.31 18.87 -0.51
N GLY A 174 15.58 19.19 -1.59
CA GLY A 174 16.15 19.40 -2.92
C GLY A 174 16.98 18.20 -3.39
N SER A 175 18.16 18.48 -3.93
CA SER A 175 19.11 17.48 -4.44
C SER A 175 19.55 16.42 -3.42
N ARG A 176 19.45 16.69 -2.10
CA ARG A 176 19.82 15.73 -1.04
C ARG A 176 18.89 14.52 -0.95
N VAL A 177 17.69 14.60 -1.53
CA VAL A 177 16.73 13.49 -1.57
C VAL A 177 17.16 12.41 -2.58
N LEU A 178 17.82 12.80 -3.68
CA LEU A 178 18.21 11.90 -4.77
C LEU A 178 19.15 10.75 -4.34
N PRO A 179 20.26 10.96 -3.60
CA PRO A 179 21.10 9.85 -3.12
C PRO A 179 20.40 8.97 -2.06
N CYS A 180 19.37 9.49 -1.38
CA CYS A 180 18.60 8.73 -0.40
C CYS A 180 17.58 7.78 -1.05
N LEU A 181 17.21 8.01 -2.32
CA LEU A 181 16.13 7.34 -3.04
C LEU A 181 16.12 5.80 -2.91
N PRO A 182 17.25 5.05 -3.05
CA PRO A 182 17.24 3.59 -2.88
C PRO A 182 16.79 3.13 -1.49
N GLN A 183 17.03 3.95 -0.45
CA GLN A 183 16.63 3.68 0.93
C GLN A 183 15.14 4.01 1.19
N LEU A 184 14.50 4.79 0.32
CA LEU A 184 13.07 5.14 0.41
C LEU A 184 12.17 4.05 -0.22
N ILE A 185 12.67 3.27 -1.17
CA ILE A 185 11.87 2.23 -1.85
C ILE A 185 11.35 1.15 -0.87
N PRO A 186 12.14 0.62 0.09
CA PRO A 186 11.62 -0.35 1.07
C PRO A 186 10.45 0.15 1.94
N PRO A 187 10.52 1.31 2.63
CA PRO A 187 9.36 1.82 3.38
C PRO A 187 8.20 2.16 2.45
N MET A 188 8.41 2.84 1.32
CA MET A 188 7.32 3.15 0.38
C MET A 188 6.58 1.88 -0.10
N LYS A 189 7.31 0.80 -0.39
CA LYS A 189 6.75 -0.52 -0.72
C LYS A 189 5.97 -1.13 0.45
N ALA A 190 6.46 -1.04 1.69
CA ALA A 190 5.77 -1.52 2.88
C ALA A 190 4.46 -0.74 3.17
N ASN A 191 4.49 0.57 2.90
CA ASN A 191 3.34 1.46 3.02
C ASN A 191 2.23 1.04 2.04
N LEU A 192 2.55 0.91 0.76
CA LEU A 192 1.61 0.42 -0.27
C LEU A 192 1.10 -1.01 0.04
N MET A 193 1.99 -1.91 0.46
CA MET A 193 1.64 -3.30 0.80
C MET A 193 0.74 -3.44 2.03
N THR A 194 0.51 -2.37 2.80
CA THR A 194 -0.44 -2.35 3.93
C THR A 194 -1.90 -2.45 3.43
N ARG A 195 -2.20 -2.03 2.18
CA ARG A 195 -3.54 -2.08 1.54
C ARG A 195 -4.64 -1.32 2.30
N ASN A 196 -4.29 -0.41 3.21
CA ASN A 196 -5.25 0.49 3.84
C ASN A 196 -5.48 1.70 2.92
N GLN A 197 -6.75 2.01 2.66
CA GLN A 197 -7.23 3.16 1.88
C GLN A 197 -6.45 4.45 2.19
N THR A 198 -6.40 4.85 3.46
CA THR A 198 -5.83 6.14 3.88
C THR A 198 -4.32 6.17 3.65
N VAL A 199 -3.62 5.07 4.00
CA VAL A 199 -2.17 4.93 3.80
C VAL A 199 -1.80 4.93 2.31
N LEU A 200 -2.63 4.34 1.45
CA LEU A 200 -2.47 4.39 -0.01
C LEU A 200 -2.60 5.81 -0.54
N CYS A 201 -3.66 6.55 -0.16
CA CYS A 201 -3.82 7.96 -0.54
C CYS A 201 -2.62 8.81 -0.12
N LEU A 202 -2.21 8.72 1.16
CA LEU A 202 -1.08 9.46 1.71
C LEU A 202 0.22 9.13 0.98
N GLN A 203 0.53 7.85 0.75
CA GLN A 203 1.74 7.43 0.07
C GLN A 203 1.78 7.86 -1.40
N MET A 204 0.64 7.88 -2.11
CA MET A 204 0.57 8.39 -3.47
C MET A 204 0.81 9.90 -3.52
N LYS A 205 0.13 10.69 -2.68
CA LYS A 205 0.37 12.14 -2.58
C LYS A 205 1.83 12.47 -2.21
N VAL A 206 2.44 11.70 -1.30
CA VAL A 206 3.88 11.83 -0.96
C VAL A 206 4.80 11.41 -2.12
N LEU A 207 4.43 10.41 -2.92
CA LEU A 207 5.20 10.01 -4.12
C LEU A 207 5.12 11.07 -5.22
N GLN A 208 3.95 11.63 -5.50
CA GLN A 208 3.79 12.79 -6.39
C GLN A 208 4.68 13.95 -5.91
N ARG A 209 4.65 14.23 -4.60
CA ARG A 209 5.41 15.31 -3.98
C ARG A 209 6.92 15.09 -4.07
N LEU A 210 7.40 13.86 -3.88
CA LEU A 210 8.79 13.44 -4.09
C LEU A 210 9.26 13.71 -5.52
N VAL A 211 8.52 13.22 -6.52
CA VAL A 211 8.86 13.38 -7.95
C VAL A 211 8.92 14.84 -8.36
N LEU A 212 7.92 15.63 -7.94
CA LEU A 212 7.78 17.04 -8.31
C LEU A 212 8.72 17.98 -7.53
N SER A 213 9.43 17.51 -6.49
CA SER A 213 10.26 18.37 -5.60
C SER A 213 11.74 18.41 -5.96
N CYS A 214 12.26 17.43 -6.70
CA CYS A 214 13.65 17.39 -7.12
C CYS A 214 13.76 16.89 -8.57
N PRO A 215 14.47 17.59 -9.48
CA PRO A 215 14.67 17.13 -10.85
C PRO A 215 15.40 15.78 -10.88
N TYR A 216 15.27 15.03 -11.98
CA TYR A 216 15.82 13.68 -12.20
C TYR A 216 15.32 12.57 -11.23
N THR A 217 14.55 12.91 -10.20
CA THR A 217 13.93 11.93 -9.27
C THR A 217 12.99 10.95 -9.97
N GLY A 218 12.24 11.40 -10.97
CA GLY A 218 11.34 10.54 -11.73
C GLY A 218 12.08 9.50 -12.58
N GLU A 219 13.13 9.92 -13.30
CA GLU A 219 14.05 9.04 -14.06
C GLU A 219 14.71 8.01 -13.12
N ALA A 220 15.24 8.47 -11.99
CA ALA A 220 15.86 7.61 -10.98
C ALA A 220 14.87 6.63 -10.29
N LEU A 221 13.56 6.86 -10.39
CA LEU A 221 12.53 5.93 -9.90
C LEU A 221 12.18 4.82 -10.90
N VAL A 222 12.45 4.96 -12.20
CA VAL A 222 12.05 4.00 -13.25
C VAL A 222 12.49 2.55 -12.95
N PRO A 223 13.72 2.26 -12.50
CA PRO A 223 14.12 0.88 -12.14
C PRO A 223 13.28 0.26 -11.01
N TYR A 224 12.68 1.10 -10.15
CA TYR A 224 11.91 0.67 -8.98
C TYR A 224 10.40 0.57 -9.24
N TYR A 225 9.91 0.97 -10.43
CA TYR A 225 8.50 0.85 -10.83
C TYR A 225 7.98 -0.59 -10.67
N ARG A 226 8.81 -1.59 -10.99
CA ARG A 226 8.50 -3.03 -10.78
C ARG A 226 8.11 -3.37 -9.35
N GLN A 227 8.64 -2.64 -8.35
CA GLN A 227 8.34 -2.87 -6.95
C GLN A 227 7.10 -2.09 -6.49
N LEU A 228 7.01 -0.81 -6.86
CA LEU A 228 5.98 0.12 -6.38
C LEU A 228 4.63 -0.06 -7.11
N LEU A 229 4.63 -0.12 -8.44
CA LEU A 229 3.41 -0.12 -9.27
C LEU A 229 2.59 -1.41 -9.16
N SER A 230 3.20 -2.49 -8.65
CA SER A 230 2.53 -3.79 -8.45
C SER A 230 1.28 -3.70 -7.56
N ILE A 231 1.22 -2.73 -6.64
CA ILE A 231 0.04 -2.46 -5.80
C ILE A 231 -1.00 -1.60 -6.54
N PHE A 232 -0.57 -0.68 -7.41
CA PHE A 232 -1.50 0.21 -8.14
C PHE A 232 -2.39 -0.58 -9.10
N ASN A 233 -1.85 -1.60 -9.77
CA ASN A 233 -2.62 -2.49 -10.65
C ASN A 233 -3.80 -3.19 -9.92
N LEU A 234 -3.67 -3.44 -8.61
CA LEU A 234 -4.74 -4.02 -7.80
C LEU A 234 -5.88 -3.03 -7.51
N PHE A 235 -5.60 -1.72 -7.44
CA PHE A 235 -6.56 -0.70 -7.00
C PHE A 235 -6.99 0.30 -8.08
N ILE A 236 -6.44 0.24 -9.29
CA ILE A 236 -6.72 1.18 -10.39
C ILE A 236 -8.21 1.24 -10.81
N THR A 237 -8.93 0.12 -10.68
CA THR A 237 -10.37 0.02 -10.95
C THR A 237 -11.24 0.51 -9.78
N LYS A 238 -10.66 0.77 -8.60
CA LYS A 238 -11.41 1.21 -7.41
C LYS A 238 -11.69 2.72 -7.47
N ARG A 239 -12.70 3.08 -8.25
CA ARG A 239 -13.32 4.42 -8.28
C ARG A 239 -14.64 4.40 -7.50
N VAL A 240 -15.06 5.57 -7.03
CA VAL A 240 -16.43 5.79 -6.58
C VAL A 240 -17.26 6.11 -7.83
N ASN A 241 -18.41 5.45 -8.00
CA ASN A 241 -19.37 5.80 -9.04
C ASN A 241 -20.62 6.35 -8.36
N CYS A 242 -20.85 7.66 -8.48
CA CYS A 242 -21.98 8.35 -7.86
C CYS A 242 -23.23 8.39 -8.78
N GLY A 243 -23.14 7.89 -10.02
CA GLY A 243 -24.20 8.02 -11.01
C GLY A 243 -24.50 9.49 -11.31
N ASP A 244 -25.74 9.91 -11.08
CA ASP A 244 -26.22 11.29 -11.23
C ASP A 244 -25.96 12.17 -9.99
N SER A 245 -25.43 11.59 -8.90
CA SER A 245 -25.10 12.34 -7.67
C SER A 245 -23.71 12.97 -7.72
N ILE A 246 -23.54 14.14 -7.12
CA ILE A 246 -22.27 14.89 -7.07
C ILE A 246 -21.35 14.31 -5.98
N ASP A 247 -20.08 14.05 -6.31
CA ASP A 247 -19.05 13.65 -5.34
C ASP A 247 -18.47 14.87 -4.58
N TYR A 248 -19.00 15.12 -3.38
CA TYR A 248 -18.48 16.15 -2.48
C TYR A 248 -17.12 15.80 -1.83
N ALA A 249 -16.67 14.55 -1.89
CA ALA A 249 -15.37 14.12 -1.35
C ALA A 249 -14.18 14.47 -2.26
N GLN A 250 -14.43 14.95 -3.48
CA GLN A 250 -13.39 15.36 -4.45
C GLN A 250 -12.34 16.28 -3.82
N ARG A 251 -12.76 17.24 -2.98
CA ARG A 251 -11.88 18.21 -2.29
C ARG A 251 -10.90 17.57 -1.29
N ARG A 252 -11.07 16.29 -0.94
CA ARG A 252 -10.15 15.51 -0.11
C ARG A 252 -9.22 14.60 -0.93
N GLN A 253 -9.54 14.37 -2.21
CA GLN A 253 -8.93 13.38 -3.10
C GLN A 253 -8.79 12.00 -2.41
N GLU A 254 -9.89 11.49 -1.86
CA GLU A 254 -9.93 10.17 -1.22
C GLU A 254 -10.11 9.01 -2.24
N ASN A 255 -10.43 9.32 -3.50
CA ASN A 255 -10.68 8.32 -4.55
C ASN A 255 -9.37 7.70 -5.07
N LEU A 256 -9.16 6.38 -4.87
CA LEU A 256 -7.91 5.72 -5.28
C LEU A 256 -7.71 5.72 -6.80
N GLY A 257 -8.71 5.29 -7.59
CA GLY A 257 -8.53 5.11 -9.04
C GLY A 257 -8.13 6.39 -9.78
N ASP A 258 -8.56 7.56 -9.28
CA ASP A 258 -8.25 8.87 -9.85
C ASP A 258 -6.83 9.30 -9.43
N LEU A 259 -6.53 9.21 -8.13
CA LEU A 259 -5.21 9.53 -7.55
C LEU A 259 -4.10 8.60 -8.06
N ILE A 260 -4.41 7.35 -8.41
CA ILE A 260 -3.52 6.41 -9.10
C ILE A 260 -3.19 6.93 -10.51
N LEU A 261 -4.20 7.31 -11.32
CA LEU A 261 -3.95 7.84 -12.67
C LEU A 261 -3.16 9.16 -12.66
N GLU A 262 -3.48 10.07 -11.75
CA GLU A 262 -2.73 11.31 -11.55
C GLU A 262 -1.26 11.02 -11.21
N THR A 263 -1.02 10.09 -10.27
CA THR A 263 0.34 9.67 -9.89
C THR A 263 1.09 9.03 -11.06
N LEU A 264 0.45 8.18 -11.85
CA LEU A 264 1.05 7.58 -13.05
C LEU A 264 1.36 8.63 -14.13
N SER A 265 0.48 9.62 -14.33
CA SER A 265 0.72 10.74 -15.25
C SER A 265 1.92 11.58 -14.83
N ILE A 266 2.09 11.84 -13.53
CA ILE A 266 3.25 12.56 -12.99
C ILE A 266 4.53 11.71 -13.16
N LEU A 267 4.45 10.39 -12.94
CA LEU A 267 5.60 9.49 -13.15
C LEU A 267 6.02 9.41 -14.62
N GLU A 268 5.07 9.33 -15.57
CA GLU A 268 5.39 9.34 -17.01
C GLU A 268 6.05 10.67 -17.42
N LYS A 269 5.45 11.81 -17.06
CA LYS A 269 5.95 13.16 -17.41
C LYS A 269 7.35 13.49 -16.88
N HIS A 270 7.76 12.87 -15.77
CA HIS A 270 9.05 13.13 -15.12
C HIS A 270 10.03 11.94 -15.14
N GLY A 271 9.65 10.82 -15.76
CA GLY A 271 10.43 9.59 -15.80
C GLY A 271 11.32 9.41 -17.03
N GLY A 272 11.23 10.30 -18.02
CA GLY A 272 11.96 10.18 -19.28
C GLY A 272 11.36 9.13 -20.23
N ALA A 273 12.06 8.86 -21.33
CA ALA A 273 11.54 8.07 -22.47
C ALA A 273 11.10 6.64 -22.10
N ASP A 274 11.83 5.97 -21.21
CA ASP A 274 11.58 4.57 -20.82
C ASP A 274 10.48 4.41 -19.75
N ALA A 275 9.94 5.52 -19.22
CA ALA A 275 8.96 5.48 -18.15
C ALA A 275 7.66 4.80 -18.59
N PHE A 276 7.09 5.19 -19.73
CA PHE A 276 5.85 4.60 -20.26
C PHE A 276 5.97 3.09 -20.45
N VAL A 277 7.09 2.62 -21.02
CA VAL A 277 7.35 1.20 -21.27
C VAL A 277 7.35 0.41 -19.95
N ASN A 278 8.06 0.92 -18.93
CA ASN A 278 8.12 0.28 -17.62
C ASN A 278 6.79 0.36 -16.84
N ILE A 279 5.98 1.41 -17.04
CA ILE A 279 4.62 1.51 -16.49
C ILE A 279 3.70 0.49 -17.17
N LYS A 280 3.67 0.42 -18.51
CA LYS A 280 2.81 -0.47 -19.30
C LYS A 280 3.09 -1.96 -19.02
N TYR A 281 4.35 -2.33 -18.77
CA TYR A 281 4.72 -3.69 -18.31
C TYR A 281 4.15 -4.05 -16.93
N MET A 282 3.88 -3.07 -16.06
CA MET A 282 3.36 -3.30 -14.70
C MET A 282 1.85 -3.10 -14.58
N ILE A 283 1.28 -2.24 -15.43
CA ILE A 283 -0.14 -1.89 -15.47
C ILE A 283 -0.58 -1.91 -16.95
N PRO A 284 -0.99 -3.06 -17.49
CA PRO A 284 -1.37 -3.19 -18.90
C PRO A 284 -2.54 -2.29 -19.33
N THR A 285 -3.39 -1.89 -18.37
CA THR A 285 -4.55 -1.01 -18.54
C THR A 285 -4.23 0.49 -18.52
N TYR A 286 -2.97 0.88 -18.31
CA TYR A 286 -2.57 2.29 -18.36
C TYR A 286 -2.32 2.74 -19.81
N GLU A 287 -2.88 3.88 -20.22
CA GLU A 287 -2.57 4.51 -21.51
C GLU A 287 -1.81 5.81 -21.31
N SER A 288 -0.93 6.14 -22.27
CA SER A 288 -0.01 7.28 -22.18
C SER A 288 -0.77 8.61 -22.09
N CYS A 289 -0.35 9.46 -21.15
CA CYS A 289 -0.82 10.85 -21.07
C CYS A 289 0.04 11.82 -21.90
N MET A 290 1.07 11.34 -22.59
CA MET A 290 1.96 12.13 -23.43
C MET A 290 1.66 11.87 -24.91
N ASN A 291 0.87 12.76 -25.51
CA ASN A 291 0.60 12.71 -26.95
C ASN A 291 1.91 12.76 -27.74
N ARG A 292 2.18 11.70 -28.52
CA ARG A 292 3.16 11.77 -29.60
C ARG A 292 2.70 12.84 -30.60
N ARG A 293 3.53 13.86 -30.76
CA ARG A 293 3.53 14.84 -31.86
C ARG A 293 4.88 14.74 -32.55
#